data_AF-A0A6N8GZY9-F1
#
_entry.id   AF-A0A6N8GZY9-F1
#
_cell.length_a   1.000
_cell.length_b   1.000
_cell.length_c   1.000
_cell.angle_alpha   90.00
_cell.angle_beta   90.00
_cell.angle_gamma   90.00
#
_symmetry.space_group_name_H-M   'P 1'
#
loop_
_entity.id
_entity.type
_entity.pdbx_description
1 polymer ?
#
loop_
_entity_poly.entity_id
_entity_poly.type
_entity_poly.pdbx_seq_one_letter_code
_entity_poly.pdbx_strand_id
1 'polypeptide(L)'
;MTKKQTELSEELREAVFEAARAGAAEAYTQNTGYVNYFKAMETLLYNYKKLAALVADEEAYCEVEYHAGRKTFSTTPQAKGFIQRKTEAEIVEEMREEKQKQFKETKSGFDSLTRAISLFEGHKEFVVIRLYYFGEDINGNPREGGTATWEEIAEELSDAGILKEIKTARRWRNKIVNDMAVCVFGIPAAVSAATYRKAVDK
;
A
#
# COMPACT_ATOMS: atom_id res chain seq x y z
N MET A 1 -31.32 30.83 -21.69
CA MET A 1 -30.87 29.51 -22.16
C MET A 1 -30.78 28.57 -20.97
N THR A 2 -31.74 27.66 -20.82
CA THR A 2 -31.83 26.71 -19.71
C THR A 2 -31.03 25.45 -20.02
N LYS A 3 -30.03 25.13 -19.19
CA LYS A 3 -29.26 23.88 -19.25
C LYS A 3 -30.21 22.71 -18.98
N LYS A 4 -30.47 21.87 -19.98
CA LYS A 4 -31.09 20.55 -19.77
C LYS A 4 -30.09 19.69 -18.99
N GLN A 5 -30.37 19.45 -17.71
CA GLN A 5 -29.80 18.31 -16.99
C GLN A 5 -30.29 17.06 -17.73
N THR A 6 -29.36 16.31 -18.32
CA THR A 6 -29.62 14.98 -18.86
C THR A 6 -29.91 14.06 -17.69
N GLU A 7 -31.19 13.90 -17.34
CA GLU A 7 -31.65 12.85 -16.43
C GLU A 7 -31.29 11.50 -17.06
N LEU A 8 -30.36 10.78 -16.42
CA LEU A 8 -30.07 9.38 -16.76
C LEU A 8 -31.38 8.59 -16.66
N SER A 9 -31.68 7.77 -17.67
CA SER A 9 -32.88 6.92 -17.63
C SER A 9 -32.84 6.02 -16.39
N GLU A 10 -34.00 5.77 -15.79
CA GLU A 10 -34.10 4.93 -14.58
C GLU A 10 -33.48 3.55 -14.79
N GLU A 11 -33.65 2.97 -15.98
CA GLU A 11 -33.03 1.71 -16.38
C GLU A 11 -31.50 1.74 -16.34
N LEU A 12 -30.89 2.84 -16.80
CA LEU A 12 -29.43 2.97 -16.79
C LEU A 12 -28.91 3.17 -15.36
N ARG A 13 -29.66 3.90 -14.53
CA ARG A 13 -29.34 4.07 -13.11
C ARG A 13 -29.42 2.73 -12.37
N GLU A 14 -30.46 1.95 -12.63
CA GLU A 14 -30.67 0.63 -12.02
C GLU A 14 -29.60 -0.37 -12.46
N ALA A 15 -29.26 -0.41 -13.75
CA ALA A 15 -28.18 -1.25 -14.27
C ALA A 15 -26.81 -0.92 -13.64
N VAL A 16 -26.51 0.37 -13.41
CA VAL A 16 -25.28 0.80 -12.73
C VAL A 16 -25.27 0.35 -11.26
N PHE A 17 -26.41 0.47 -10.56
CA PHE A 17 -26.51 0.00 -9.17
C PHE A 17 -26.41 -1.52 -9.06
N GLU A 18 -27.03 -2.25 -9.99
CA GLU A 18 -26.99 -3.71 -9.99
C GLU A 18 -25.59 -4.23 -10.34
N ALA A 19 -24.91 -3.62 -11.32
CA ALA A 19 -23.51 -3.93 -11.63
C ALA A 19 -22.57 -3.63 -10.44
N ALA A 20 -22.78 -2.51 -9.75
CA ALA A 20 -22.02 -2.18 -8.55
C ALA A 20 -22.27 -3.17 -7.40
N ARG A 21 -23.51 -3.65 -7.26
CA ARG A 21 -23.90 -4.63 -6.24
C ARG A 21 -23.37 -6.02 -6.55
N ALA A 22 -23.45 -6.45 -7.81
CA ALA A 22 -22.89 -7.71 -8.29
C ALA A 22 -21.37 -7.71 -8.13
N GLY A 23 -20.67 -6.64 -8.55
CA GLY A 23 -19.23 -6.51 -8.33
C GLY A 23 -18.84 -6.50 -6.85
N ALA A 24 -19.63 -5.87 -5.98
CA ALA A 24 -19.42 -5.90 -4.53
C ALA A 24 -19.68 -7.30 -3.94
N ALA A 25 -20.69 -8.02 -4.43
CA ALA A 25 -21.02 -9.37 -3.99
C ALA A 25 -20.01 -10.42 -4.50
N GLU A 26 -19.55 -10.31 -5.73
CA GLU A 26 -18.50 -11.15 -6.32
C GLU A 26 -17.15 -10.92 -5.63
N ALA A 27 -16.82 -9.67 -5.31
CA ALA A 27 -15.65 -9.35 -4.47
C ALA A 27 -15.80 -9.90 -3.03
N TYR A 28 -17.02 -10.04 -2.54
CA TYR A 28 -17.32 -10.61 -1.21
C TYR A 28 -17.24 -12.14 -1.22
N THR A 29 -17.66 -12.82 -2.29
CA THR A 29 -17.70 -14.29 -2.37
C THR A 29 -16.36 -14.91 -2.78
N GLN A 30 -15.50 -14.20 -3.52
CA GLN A 30 -14.15 -14.68 -3.83
C GLN A 30 -13.17 -14.64 -2.65
N ASN A 31 -13.52 -13.95 -1.55
CA ASN A 31 -12.64 -13.71 -0.41
C ASN A 31 -13.13 -14.41 0.86
N THR A 32 -12.94 -15.73 0.94
CA THR A 32 -13.10 -16.51 2.19
C THR A 32 -11.99 -16.23 3.23
N GLY A 33 -11.18 -15.18 3.03
CA GLY A 33 -10.35 -14.52 4.03
C GLY A 33 -10.46 -13.00 3.87
N TYR A 34 -11.20 -12.32 4.75
CA TYR A 34 -11.41 -10.88 4.70
C TYR A 34 -10.08 -10.10 4.80
N VAL A 35 -9.65 -9.44 3.71
CA VAL A 35 -8.47 -8.57 3.72
C VAL A 35 -8.84 -7.21 4.31
N ASN A 36 -8.25 -6.86 5.45
CA ASN A 36 -8.39 -5.54 6.05
C ASN A 36 -7.46 -4.54 5.33
N TYR A 37 -7.96 -3.89 4.29
CA TYR A 37 -7.18 -2.97 3.45
C TYR A 37 -6.68 -1.73 4.21
N PHE A 38 -7.40 -1.27 5.23
CA PHE A 38 -6.91 -0.21 6.11
C PHE A 38 -5.61 -0.65 6.80
N LYS A 39 -5.61 -1.85 7.39
CA LYS A 39 -4.42 -2.38 8.08
C LYS A 39 -3.29 -2.70 7.12
N ALA A 40 -3.61 -3.19 5.91
CA ALA A 40 -2.62 -3.39 4.86
C ALA A 40 -1.95 -2.05 4.49
N MET A 41 -2.73 -0.99 4.28
CA MET A 41 -2.19 0.34 3.98
C MET A 41 -1.36 0.91 5.14
N GLU A 42 -1.82 0.79 6.40
CA GLU A 42 -1.02 1.18 7.56
C GLU A 42 0.34 0.47 7.59
N THR A 43 0.36 -0.83 7.29
CA THR A 43 1.59 -1.62 7.28
C THR A 43 2.57 -1.13 6.22
N LEU A 44 2.07 -0.75 5.03
CA LEU A 44 2.89 -0.13 4.00
C LEU A 44 3.44 1.23 4.44
N LEU A 45 2.64 2.07 5.10
CA LEU A 45 3.07 3.38 5.60
C LEU A 45 4.16 3.26 6.68
N TYR A 46 4.01 2.36 7.66
CA TYR A 46 5.04 2.13 8.68
C TYR A 46 6.37 1.64 8.10
N ASN A 47 6.32 0.87 7.00
CA ASN A 47 7.52 0.33 6.36
C ASN A 47 8.01 1.20 5.20
N TYR A 48 7.38 2.33 4.90
CA TYR A 48 7.64 3.11 3.70
C TYR A 48 9.12 3.49 3.57
N LYS A 49 9.73 4.06 4.61
CA LYS A 49 11.14 4.45 4.60
C LYS A 49 12.10 3.24 4.50
N LYS A 50 11.73 2.11 5.10
CA LYS A 50 12.51 0.86 5.00
C LYS A 50 12.46 0.29 3.59
N LEU A 51 11.29 0.30 2.97
CA LEU A 51 11.11 -0.11 1.58
C LEU A 51 11.87 0.83 0.64
N ALA A 52 11.83 2.14 0.89
CA ALA A 52 12.61 3.13 0.14
C ALA A 52 14.12 2.83 0.20
N ALA A 53 14.65 2.54 1.39
CA ALA A 53 16.05 2.13 1.56
C ALA A 53 16.37 0.80 0.86
N LEU A 54 15.45 -0.18 0.95
CA LEU A 54 15.62 -1.49 0.32
C LEU A 54 15.69 -1.41 -1.21
N VAL A 55 14.90 -0.54 -1.84
CA VAL A 55 14.88 -0.40 -3.30
C VAL A 55 15.86 0.66 -3.84
N ALA A 56 16.56 1.37 -2.95
CA ALA A 56 17.57 2.36 -3.33
C ALA A 56 18.88 1.70 -3.79
N ASP A 57 19.18 0.50 -3.30
CA ASP A 57 20.41 -0.23 -3.59
C ASP A 57 20.10 -1.56 -4.30
N GLU A 58 20.14 -1.54 -5.63
CA GLU A 58 19.91 -2.72 -6.47
C GLU A 58 21.02 -3.77 -6.32
N GLU A 59 22.26 -3.33 -6.15
CA GLU A 59 23.43 -4.21 -6.05
C GLU A 59 23.39 -5.01 -4.75
N ALA A 60 23.16 -4.35 -3.62
CA ALA A 60 23.02 -5.01 -2.32
C ALA A 60 21.79 -5.94 -2.26
N TYR A 61 20.70 -5.59 -2.93
CA TYR A 61 19.51 -6.45 -3.01
C TYR A 61 19.77 -7.73 -3.80
N CYS A 62 20.54 -7.62 -4.89
CA CYS A 62 20.84 -8.72 -5.80
C CYS A 62 22.10 -9.52 -5.41
N GLU A 63 22.78 -9.16 -4.33
CA GLU A 63 23.91 -9.91 -3.82
C GLU A 63 23.46 -11.31 -3.37
N VAL A 64 24.11 -12.33 -3.93
CA VAL A 64 23.83 -13.74 -3.64
C VAL A 64 25.04 -14.35 -2.96
N GLU A 65 24.90 -14.70 -1.69
CA GLU A 65 25.85 -15.60 -1.03
C GLU A 65 25.49 -17.05 -1.36
N TYR A 66 26.30 -17.69 -2.20
CA TYR A 66 26.19 -19.13 -2.43
C TYR A 66 26.89 -19.90 -1.30
N HIS A 67 26.11 -20.66 -0.54
CA HIS A 67 26.66 -21.62 0.43
C HIS A 67 26.66 -23.02 -0.18
N ALA A 68 27.80 -23.46 -0.70
CA ALA A 68 27.99 -24.82 -1.17
C ALA A 68 27.62 -25.83 -0.06
N GLY A 69 26.62 -26.68 -0.31
CA GLY A 69 26.22 -27.77 0.58
C GLY A 69 24.96 -27.54 1.43
N ARG A 70 24.32 -26.36 1.43
CA ARG A 70 22.93 -26.24 1.89
C ARG A 70 22.01 -26.69 0.76
N LYS A 71 21.14 -27.67 1.02
CA LYS A 71 20.08 -28.10 0.09
C LYS A 71 19.07 -26.95 -0.07
N THR A 72 19.38 -25.97 -0.90
CA THR A 72 18.41 -24.98 -1.38
C THR A 72 17.53 -25.69 -2.42
N PHE A 73 16.27 -25.90 -2.05
CA PHE A 73 15.26 -26.54 -2.87
C PHE A 73 15.02 -25.74 -4.17
N SER A 74 15.34 -26.35 -5.32
CA SER A 74 14.34 -26.59 -6.37
C SER A 74 14.87 -27.74 -7.25
N THR A 75 14.36 -28.93 -7.00
CA THR A 75 14.48 -30.04 -7.96
C THR A 75 13.09 -30.61 -8.04
N THR A 76 12.26 -30.04 -8.91
CA THR A 76 10.97 -30.63 -9.25
C THR A 76 11.26 -32.00 -9.88
N PRO A 77 10.82 -33.12 -9.29
CA PRO A 77 11.16 -34.43 -9.81
C PRO A 77 10.16 -34.83 -10.90
N GLN A 78 10.21 -34.17 -12.06
CA GLN A 78 9.51 -34.64 -13.25
C GLN A 78 10.31 -34.35 -14.52
N ALA A 79 11.23 -35.26 -14.86
CA ALA A 79 11.50 -35.64 -16.25
C ALA A 79 12.46 -36.85 -16.27
N LYS A 80 12.03 -37.96 -16.87
CA LYS A 80 12.94 -38.97 -17.44
C LYS A 80 13.56 -38.34 -18.70
N GLY A 81 14.67 -37.64 -18.55
CA GLY A 81 15.43 -37.05 -19.64
C GLY A 81 16.66 -36.36 -19.06
N PHE A 82 17.82 -36.60 -19.68
CA PHE A 82 19.14 -36.01 -19.41
C PHE A 82 19.16 -34.91 -18.33
N ILE A 83 19.62 -35.25 -17.12
CA ILE A 83 19.95 -34.26 -16.09
C ILE A 83 21.26 -33.60 -16.53
N GLN A 84 21.18 -32.46 -17.21
CA GLN A 84 22.31 -31.52 -17.26
C GLN A 84 22.59 -31.09 -15.82
N ARG A 85 23.73 -31.52 -15.28
CA ARG A 85 24.23 -30.98 -14.01
C ARG A 85 24.63 -29.54 -14.29
N LYS A 86 23.81 -28.59 -13.85
CA LYS A 86 24.18 -27.17 -13.88
C LYS A 86 25.48 -26.97 -13.10
N THR A 87 26.38 -26.16 -13.63
CA THR A 87 27.61 -25.79 -12.92
C THR A 87 27.28 -24.84 -11.77
N GLU A 88 28.18 -24.73 -10.79
CA GLU A 88 28.01 -23.77 -9.68
C GLU A 88 27.83 -22.33 -10.20
N ALA A 89 28.56 -21.97 -11.24
CA ALA A 89 28.43 -20.67 -11.91
C ALA A 89 27.04 -20.48 -12.54
N GLU A 90 26.49 -21.49 -13.19
CA GLU A 90 25.13 -21.44 -13.76
C GLU A 90 24.05 -21.31 -12.68
N ILE A 91 24.23 -21.95 -11.52
CA ILE A 91 23.31 -21.82 -10.38
C ILE A 91 23.38 -20.42 -9.78
N VAL A 92 24.59 -19.86 -9.62
CA VAL A 92 24.78 -18.51 -9.09
C VAL A 92 24.20 -17.46 -10.03
N GLU A 93 24.38 -17.61 -11.34
CA GLU A 93 23.77 -16.70 -12.33
C GLU A 93 22.24 -16.81 -12.34
N GLU A 94 21.67 -18.01 -12.30
CA GLU A 94 20.20 -18.18 -12.20
C GLU A 94 19.65 -17.55 -10.90
N MET A 95 20.34 -17.71 -9.77
CA MET A 95 19.96 -17.05 -8.51
C MET A 95 20.03 -15.52 -8.61
N ARG A 96 21.03 -14.97 -9.32
CA ARG A 96 21.13 -13.53 -9.57
C ARG A 96 19.99 -13.05 -10.47
N GLU A 97 19.67 -13.76 -11.53
CA GLU A 97 18.55 -13.43 -12.42
C GLU A 97 17.21 -13.44 -11.67
N GLU A 98 16.97 -14.44 -10.82
CA GLU A 98 15.78 -14.50 -9.96
C GLU A 98 15.72 -13.31 -8.98
N LYS A 99 16.84 -12.96 -8.34
CA LYS A 99 16.94 -11.82 -7.44
C LYS A 99 16.69 -10.49 -8.16
N GLN A 100 17.23 -10.31 -9.36
CA GLN A 100 16.96 -9.14 -10.19
C GLN A 100 15.47 -9.04 -10.57
N LYS A 101 14.82 -10.17 -10.86
CA LYS A 101 13.38 -10.18 -11.13
C LYS A 101 12.59 -9.77 -9.88
N GLN A 102 12.92 -10.32 -8.71
CA GLN A 102 12.31 -9.94 -7.43
C GLN A 102 12.52 -8.46 -7.11
N PHE A 103 13.71 -7.92 -7.39
CA PHE A 103 14.01 -6.51 -7.23
C PHE A 103 13.10 -5.64 -8.10
N LYS A 104 12.99 -5.96 -9.41
CA LYS A 104 12.14 -5.22 -10.34
C LYS A 104 10.67 -5.21 -9.90
N GLU A 105 10.15 -6.35 -9.45
CA GLU A 105 8.79 -6.46 -8.91
C GLU A 105 8.62 -5.60 -7.65
N THR A 106 9.56 -5.69 -6.70
CA THR A 106 9.56 -4.90 -5.46
C THR A 106 9.61 -3.40 -5.73
N LYS A 107 10.51 -2.97 -6.62
CA LYS A 107 10.67 -1.57 -7.03
C LYS A 107 9.43 -1.03 -7.72
N SER A 108 8.86 -1.78 -8.68
CA SER A 108 7.59 -1.39 -9.32
C SER A 108 6.42 -1.27 -8.33
N GLY A 109 6.37 -2.16 -7.33
CA GLY A 109 5.41 -2.08 -6.23
C GLY A 109 5.61 -0.82 -5.38
N PHE A 110 6.85 -0.54 -5.00
CA PHE A 110 7.22 0.65 -4.24
C PHE A 110 6.95 1.96 -4.99
N ASP A 111 7.24 2.02 -6.29
CA ASP A 111 6.96 3.19 -7.13
C ASP A 111 5.45 3.46 -7.23
N SER A 112 4.65 2.39 -7.28
CA SER A 112 3.19 2.50 -7.27
C SER A 112 2.66 3.02 -5.93
N LEU A 113 3.22 2.53 -4.82
CA LEU A 113 2.93 3.04 -3.48
C LEU A 113 3.32 4.53 -3.35
N THR A 114 4.52 4.90 -3.79
CA THR A 114 5.02 6.27 -3.73
C THR A 114 4.15 7.22 -4.55
N ARG A 115 3.76 6.83 -5.77
CA ARG A 115 2.81 7.60 -6.56
C ARG A 115 1.47 7.78 -5.85
N ALA A 116 0.92 6.71 -5.25
CA ALA A 116 -0.34 6.81 -4.51
C ALA A 116 -0.23 7.77 -3.31
N ILE A 117 0.86 7.74 -2.56
CA ILE A 117 1.11 8.65 -1.43
C ILE A 117 1.24 10.10 -1.91
N SER A 118 1.97 10.34 -3.01
CA SER A 118 2.22 11.68 -3.55
C SER A 118 0.95 12.45 -3.92
N LEU A 119 -0.12 11.74 -4.29
CA LEU A 119 -1.44 12.34 -4.57
C LEU A 119 -2.02 13.09 -3.37
N PHE A 120 -1.60 12.72 -2.15
CA PHE A 120 -2.14 13.26 -0.92
C PHE A 120 -1.25 14.34 -0.29
N GLU A 121 -0.03 14.57 -0.77
CA GLU A 121 0.92 15.49 -0.12
C GLU A 121 0.40 16.93 0.03
N GLY A 122 -0.44 17.39 -0.90
CA GLY A 122 -1.09 18.70 -0.85
C GLY A 122 -2.32 18.78 0.07
N HIS A 123 -2.77 17.65 0.64
CA HIS A 123 -3.92 17.63 1.53
C HIS A 123 -3.50 18.06 2.94
N LYS A 124 -4.29 18.93 3.58
CA LYS A 124 -4.02 19.36 4.96
C LYS A 124 -3.95 18.18 5.95
N GLU A 125 -4.68 17.10 5.68
CA GLU A 125 -4.67 15.90 6.53
C GLU A 125 -3.37 15.10 6.45
N PHE A 126 -2.57 15.29 5.40
CA PHE A 126 -1.34 14.55 5.15
C PHE A 126 -0.26 14.81 6.18
N VAL A 127 -0.29 15.97 6.84
CA VAL A 127 0.61 16.30 7.95
C VAL A 127 0.57 15.24 9.06
N VAL A 128 -0.59 14.61 9.30
CA VAL A 128 -0.71 13.54 10.30
C VAL A 128 0.02 12.28 9.82
N ILE A 129 0.10 12.02 8.51
CA ILE A 129 0.85 10.89 7.95
C ILE A 129 2.35 11.10 8.09
N ARG A 130 2.84 12.32 7.80
CA ARG A 130 4.23 12.71 8.01
C ARG A 130 4.69 12.48 9.45
N LEU A 131 3.94 13.06 10.40
CA LEU A 131 4.25 12.98 11.82
C LEU A 131 4.15 11.55 12.35
N TYR A 132 3.05 10.84 12.02
CA TYR A 132 2.73 9.56 12.66
C TYR A 132 3.46 8.36 12.03
N TYR A 133 3.61 8.30 10.70
CA TYR A 133 4.19 7.14 10.01
C TYR A 133 5.61 7.38 9.49
N PHE A 134 5.94 8.60 9.04
CA PHE A 134 7.23 8.86 8.39
C PHE A 134 8.30 9.40 9.33
N GLY A 135 7.92 9.82 10.55
CA GLY A 135 8.84 10.46 11.48
C GLY A 135 9.34 11.80 10.96
N GLU A 136 8.48 12.52 10.24
CA GLU A 136 8.75 13.82 9.66
C GLU A 136 8.00 14.92 10.42
N ASP A 137 8.55 16.12 10.45
CA ASP A 137 7.89 17.32 10.95
C ASP A 137 6.77 17.79 10.00
N ILE A 138 6.09 18.88 10.37
CA ILE A 138 5.01 19.45 9.56
C ILE A 138 5.45 19.90 8.15
N ASN A 139 6.74 20.12 7.93
CA ASN A 139 7.33 20.56 6.68
C ASN A 139 7.92 19.39 5.86
N GLY A 140 7.92 18.17 6.40
CA GLY A 140 8.49 16.99 5.76
C GLY A 140 9.96 16.72 6.07
N ASN A 141 10.56 17.42 7.04
CA ASN A 141 11.94 17.17 7.47
C ASN A 141 12.00 16.06 8.52
N PRO A 142 13.05 15.24 8.56
CA PRO A 142 13.22 14.23 9.60
C PRO A 142 13.20 14.81 11.02
N ARG A 143 12.51 14.15 11.95
CA ARG A 143 12.46 14.51 13.37
C ARG A 143 13.61 13.85 14.14
N GLU A 144 14.14 14.54 15.15
CA GLU A 144 15.20 14.01 16.03
C GLU A 144 14.72 12.85 16.95
N GLY A 145 13.41 12.62 17.07
CA GLY A 145 12.82 11.54 17.89
C GLY A 145 12.12 10.42 17.10
N GLY A 146 12.12 10.45 15.77
CA GLY A 146 11.35 9.51 14.96
C GLY A 146 9.85 9.83 14.90
N THR A 147 9.00 8.80 14.92
CA THR A 147 7.53 8.95 14.80
C THR A 147 6.91 9.61 16.02
N ALA A 148 6.04 10.58 15.80
CA ALA A 148 5.42 11.36 16.86
C ALA A 148 4.29 10.58 17.59
N THR A 149 4.15 10.84 18.89
CA THR A 149 3.00 10.41 19.69
C THR A 149 1.75 11.21 19.36
N TRP A 150 0.57 10.78 19.83
CA TRP A 150 -0.66 11.53 19.57
C TRP A 150 -0.69 12.89 20.27
N GLU A 151 -0.05 12.96 21.42
CA GLU A 151 0.13 14.15 22.24
C GLU A 151 1.00 15.16 21.49
N GLU A 152 2.18 14.74 21.03
CA GLU A 152 3.10 15.56 20.21
C GLU A 152 2.43 16.03 18.91
N ILE A 153 1.69 15.15 18.23
CA ILE A 153 0.95 15.52 17.01
C ILE A 153 -0.07 16.62 17.30
N ALA A 154 -0.83 16.51 18.40
CA ALA A 154 -1.83 17.52 18.72
C ALA A 154 -1.20 18.84 19.16
N GLU A 155 -0.10 18.80 19.89
CA GLU A 155 0.66 19.99 20.29
C GLU A 155 1.21 20.73 19.06
N GLU A 156 1.97 20.04 18.20
CA GLU A 156 2.57 20.66 17.01
C GLU A 156 1.53 21.20 16.02
N LEU A 157 0.44 20.45 15.81
CA LEU A 157 -0.64 20.93 14.93
C LEU A 157 -1.43 22.07 15.57
N SER A 158 -1.48 22.16 16.91
CA SER A 158 -2.12 23.27 17.62
C SER A 158 -1.27 24.53 17.52
N ASP A 159 0.03 24.41 17.73
CA ASP A 159 1.00 25.50 17.63
C ASP A 159 1.09 26.06 16.21
N ALA A 160 1.00 25.19 15.21
CA ALA A 160 0.89 25.57 13.81
C ALA A 160 -0.49 26.15 13.42
N GLY A 161 -1.47 26.17 14.33
CA GLY A 161 -2.82 26.67 14.07
C GLY A 161 -3.66 25.77 13.14
N ILE A 162 -3.25 24.52 12.92
CA ILE A 162 -3.90 23.57 12.01
C ILE A 162 -5.06 22.86 12.71
N LEU A 163 -4.81 22.32 13.91
CA LEU A 163 -5.75 21.45 14.62
C LEU A 163 -5.40 21.31 16.10
N LYS A 164 -6.41 21.39 16.98
CA LYS A 164 -6.22 21.40 18.44
C LYS A 164 -6.51 20.07 19.14
N GLU A 165 -7.25 19.17 18.49
CA GLU A 165 -7.82 17.98 19.15
C GLU A 165 -7.29 16.67 18.59
N ILE A 166 -6.71 15.83 19.45
CA ILE A 166 -6.24 14.46 19.12
C ILE A 166 -7.31 13.67 18.34
N LYS A 167 -8.58 13.78 18.74
CA LYS A 167 -9.69 13.06 18.10
C LYS A 167 -9.82 13.41 16.62
N THR A 168 -9.63 14.68 16.27
CA THR A 168 -9.69 15.14 14.87
C THR A 168 -8.47 14.65 14.09
N ALA A 169 -7.27 14.66 14.69
CA ALA A 169 -6.07 14.10 14.06
C ALA A 169 -6.22 12.60 13.75
N ARG A 170 -6.76 11.82 14.71
CA ARG A 170 -7.06 10.39 14.51
C ARG A 170 -8.07 10.17 13.38
N ARG A 171 -9.11 11.02 13.30
CA ARG A 171 -10.10 10.96 12.21
C ARG A 171 -9.49 11.29 10.86
N TRP A 172 -8.63 12.30 10.78
CA TRP A 172 -7.89 12.67 9.57
C TRP A 172 -7.02 11.51 9.08
N ARG A 173 -6.23 10.91 9.99
CA ARG A 173 -5.45 9.70 9.70
C ARG A 173 -6.33 8.56 9.20
N ASN A 174 -7.45 8.28 9.86
CA ASN A 174 -8.33 7.19 9.43
C ASN A 174 -8.91 7.43 8.02
N LYS A 175 -9.31 8.67 7.73
CA LYS A 175 -9.86 9.06 6.43
C LYS A 175 -8.80 8.90 5.34
N ILE A 176 -7.65 9.55 5.49
CA ILE A 176 -6.63 9.60 4.45
C ILE A 176 -6.00 8.22 4.19
N VAL A 177 -5.81 7.39 5.23
CA VAL A 177 -5.31 6.01 5.06
C VAL A 177 -6.29 5.15 4.29
N ASN A 178 -7.61 5.30 4.54
CA ASN A 178 -8.62 4.59 3.73
C ASN A 178 -8.60 5.06 2.28
N ASP A 179 -8.50 6.37 2.04
CA ASP A 179 -8.46 6.93 0.69
C ASP A 179 -7.18 6.46 -0.06
N MET A 180 -6.03 6.42 0.62
CA MET A 180 -4.79 5.83 0.09
C MET A 180 -4.94 4.33 -0.21
N ALA A 181 -5.61 3.58 0.67
CA ALA A 181 -5.88 2.16 0.44
C ALA A 181 -6.70 1.94 -0.84
N VAL A 182 -7.64 2.84 -1.16
CA VAL A 182 -8.38 2.80 -2.43
C VAL A 182 -7.45 3.06 -3.62
N CYS A 183 -6.52 4.01 -3.50
CA CYS A 183 -5.55 4.27 -4.57
C CYS A 183 -4.60 3.09 -4.82
N VAL A 184 -4.21 2.36 -3.77
CA VAL A 184 -3.25 1.24 -3.87
C VAL A 184 -3.94 -0.09 -4.23
N PHE A 185 -5.09 -0.38 -3.63
CA PHE A 185 -5.75 -1.69 -3.75
C PHE A 185 -7.03 -1.66 -4.59
N GLY A 186 -7.49 -0.49 -5.02
CA GLY A 186 -8.61 -0.33 -5.95
C GLY A 186 -9.99 -0.58 -5.36
N ILE A 187 -10.90 -1.07 -6.20
CA ILE A 187 -12.33 -1.27 -5.90
C ILE A 187 -12.56 -2.11 -4.63
N PRO A 188 -11.83 -3.22 -4.37
CA PRO A 188 -12.01 -4.00 -3.14
C PRO A 188 -11.83 -3.17 -1.86
N ALA A 189 -10.85 -2.28 -1.83
CA ALA A 189 -10.66 -1.37 -0.69
C ALA A 189 -11.76 -0.30 -0.60
N ALA A 190 -12.28 0.19 -1.73
CA ALA A 190 -13.37 1.16 -1.73
C ALA A 190 -14.66 0.57 -1.12
N VAL A 191 -14.99 -0.66 -1.49
CA VAL A 191 -16.14 -1.40 -0.94
C VAL A 191 -15.94 -1.66 0.55
N SER A 192 -14.74 -2.09 0.96
CA SER A 192 -14.39 -2.29 2.38
C SER A 192 -14.50 -1.00 3.20
N ALA A 193 -13.96 0.12 2.70
CA ALA A 193 -14.02 1.41 3.40
C ALA A 193 -15.46 1.95 3.54
N ALA A 194 -16.33 1.73 2.54
CA ALA A 194 -17.73 2.15 2.59
C ALA A 194 -18.56 1.35 3.61
N THR A 195 -18.27 0.05 3.78
CA THR A 195 -18.96 -0.80 4.76
C THR A 195 -18.58 -0.44 6.20
N TYR A 196 -17.32 -0.09 6.48
CA TYR A 196 -16.90 0.35 7.81
C TYR A 196 -17.54 1.69 8.23
N ARG A 197 -17.65 2.66 7.31
CA ARG A 197 -18.27 3.96 7.60
C ARG A 197 -19.73 3.84 8.06
N LYS A 198 -20.52 2.97 7.40
CA LYS A 198 -21.94 2.73 7.77
C LYS A 198 -22.14 2.08 9.14
N ALA A 199 -21.14 1.38 9.67
CA ALA A 199 -21.22 0.72 10.98
C ALA A 199 -20.92 1.68 12.15
N VAL A 200 -20.18 2.77 11.90
CA VAL A 200 -19.80 3.77 12.92
C VAL A 200 -20.84 4.89 13.04
N ASP A 201 -21.63 5.13 11.98
CA ASP A 201 -22.71 6.13 11.97
C ASP A 201 -24.05 5.59 12.54
N LYS A 202 -24.06 4.39 13.14
CA LYS A 202 -25.18 3.78 13.86
C LYS A 202 -24.88 3.70 15.36
#